data_AF-A0A1E3I6Y3-F1
#
_entry.id   AF-A0A1E3I6Y3-F1
#
_cell.length_a   1.000
_cell.length_b   1.000
_cell.length_c   1.000
_cell.angle_alpha   90.00
_cell.angle_beta   90.00
_cell.angle_gamma   90.00
#
_symmetry.space_group_name_H-M   'P 1'
#
loop_
_entity.id
_entity.type
_entity.pdbx_description
1 polymer ?
#
loop_
_entity_poly.entity_id
_entity_poly.type
_entity_poly.pdbx_seq_one_letter_code
_entity_poly.pdbx_strand_id
1 'polypeptide(L)'
;MPIHIPKRALRSGITIVLFLLGPIIILGHLASLSNHTDEHERWHAVFKEDHSEAGWKDVEGLSLEESNDYWYDELEFEDEEREGRGSVVKHGKPNHKGHAQQPEEPSHAHRLLPNGLLIADPSSPHPIYTLIEEANKNWEQKLNKASRSLSEAVDEYRRRYERNPPRGFDRWWKYVQENNVQLPDEYDQINLDLEPFHALTPSQLRAHMGTVSRHSGMYTISCPGSSNSKSSARCTFEIVEGGFNDEGKRVANQRARAQVELLEDVEELLEEVQVTFFSHDVPWQFVGHEYKGALEDAAAVGEFLNTEEHELDTAHLGWASACAPHKPLRETYDPDVLPDLADLWQNDKSFIWDHKATMDPCIHPELTHLVGFLSGHGKGPGPRKDIYPVLAMCKTTLHADVLAVSMEAWTEDVGPDPAWEHKDDRMIWRGKTTGIFFREGVPWNISQRINLVEQTGQKKGSLPVLPPALDPSSPVGYPVETPLGDLNDDLVDVAFVDHAIQCDDAVCKEIQENYHFGDRKTWAEGNGYKYLLDLGKSTVGIVVIADERRWERLERKVQAIDDY
;
A
#
# COMPACT_ATOMS: atom_id res chain seq x y z
N MET A 1 46.23 42.95 11.42
CA MET A 1 46.61 42.49 10.06
C MET A 1 45.36 41.93 9.39
N PRO A 2 45.10 42.27 8.12
CA PRO A 2 43.74 42.46 7.64
C PRO A 2 43.22 41.29 6.81
N ILE A 3 41.91 41.04 6.94
CA ILE A 3 41.08 40.33 5.97
C ILE A 3 40.42 41.40 5.09
N HIS A 4 40.47 41.20 3.78
CA HIS A 4 39.95 42.09 2.75
C HIS A 4 38.44 41.92 2.56
N ILE A 5 37.71 43.05 2.51
CA ILE A 5 36.36 43.26 1.94
C ILE A 5 36.57 44.52 1.05
N PRO A 6 35.96 44.74 -0.16
CA PRO A 6 34.51 44.57 -0.42
C PRO A 6 34.06 44.30 -1.88
N LYS A 7 32.75 44.01 -2.04
CA LYS A 7 31.88 44.80 -2.95
C LYS A 7 30.43 44.82 -2.44
N ARG A 8 29.99 46.04 -2.11
CA ARG A 8 28.62 46.46 -1.80
C ARG A 8 27.79 46.44 -3.09
N ALA A 9 26.54 45.98 -3.01
CA ALA A 9 25.34 46.70 -3.46
C ALA A 9 24.14 45.73 -3.60
N LEU A 10 23.59 45.22 -2.49
CA LEU A 10 22.23 44.66 -2.50
C LEU A 10 21.50 44.83 -1.14
N ARG A 11 21.92 45.82 -0.35
CA ARG A 11 21.20 46.26 0.86
C ARG A 11 20.69 47.69 0.66
N SER A 12 19.76 47.83 -0.29
CA SER A 12 18.95 49.05 -0.44
C SER A 12 17.54 48.80 -1.00
N GLY A 13 17.18 47.56 -1.38
CA GLY A 13 15.81 47.22 -1.82
C GLY A 13 14.87 46.87 -0.65
N ILE A 14 15.36 46.10 0.32
CA ILE A 14 14.53 45.58 1.43
C ILE A 14 14.05 46.70 2.37
N THR A 15 14.85 47.75 2.56
CA THR A 15 14.48 48.89 3.40
C THR A 15 13.48 49.83 2.70
N ILE A 16 13.46 49.87 1.37
CA ILE A 16 12.50 50.69 0.59
C ILE A 16 11.15 49.96 0.46
N VAL A 17 11.16 48.64 0.31
CA VAL A 17 9.93 47.81 0.27
C VAL A 17 9.24 47.78 1.64
N LEU A 18 9.98 47.64 2.74
CA LEU A 18 9.38 47.56 4.08
C LEU A 18 8.87 48.91 4.62
N PHE A 19 9.46 50.04 4.23
CA PHE A 19 9.05 51.36 4.76
C PHE A 19 8.13 52.18 3.85
N LEU A 20 7.99 51.84 2.56
CA LEU A 20 7.06 52.54 1.66
C LEU A 20 5.81 51.72 1.28
N LEU A 21 5.90 50.39 1.17
CA LEU A 21 4.74 49.56 0.80
C LEU A 21 3.94 49.06 2.01
N GLY A 22 4.59 48.90 3.18
CA GLY A 22 3.92 48.51 4.43
C GLY A 22 2.76 49.43 4.84
N PRO A 23 2.94 50.77 4.84
CA PRO A 23 1.85 51.70 5.18
C PRO A 23 0.73 51.76 4.12
N ILE A 24 1.04 51.47 2.84
CA ILE A 24 0.07 51.50 1.73
C ILE A 24 -0.83 50.26 1.75
N ILE A 25 -0.28 49.10 2.12
CA ILE A 25 -1.05 47.85 2.27
C ILE A 25 -1.94 47.90 3.53
N ILE A 26 -1.44 48.51 4.61
CA ILE A 26 -2.23 48.70 5.86
C ILE A 26 -3.37 49.71 5.67
N LEU A 27 -3.15 50.79 4.90
CA LEU A 27 -4.23 51.75 4.56
C LEU A 27 -5.23 51.18 3.54
N GLY A 28 -4.81 50.28 2.65
CA GLY A 28 -5.69 49.53 1.75
C GLY A 28 -6.60 48.54 2.50
N HIS A 29 -6.10 47.90 3.56
CA HIS A 29 -6.91 47.02 4.42
C HIS A 29 -7.86 47.77 5.36
N LEU A 30 -7.53 49.00 5.79
CA LEU A 30 -8.42 49.80 6.65
C LEU A 30 -9.57 50.49 5.89
N ALA A 31 -9.49 50.61 4.56
CA ALA A 31 -10.57 51.19 3.73
C ALA A 31 -11.56 50.15 3.17
N SER A 32 -11.29 48.85 3.30
CA SER A 32 -12.24 47.78 2.92
C SER A 32 -13.01 47.20 4.12
N LEU A 33 -12.62 47.56 5.34
CA LEU A 33 -13.35 47.26 6.58
C LEU A 33 -14.30 48.42 6.93
N SER A 34 -15.23 48.72 6.02
CA SER A 34 -16.47 49.42 6.40
C SER A 34 -17.63 48.89 5.57
N ASN A 35 -18.23 47.80 6.03
CA ASN A 35 -19.67 47.69 6.14
C ASN A 35 -20.06 46.45 6.95
N HIS A 36 -20.96 46.70 7.90
CA HIS A 36 -21.81 45.77 8.63
C HIS A 36 -21.21 44.96 9.79
N THR A 37 -21.31 45.62 10.95
CA THR A 37 -21.80 45.09 12.23
C THR A 37 -22.91 44.04 12.07
N ASP A 38 -22.66 42.81 12.53
CA ASP A 38 -23.43 42.06 13.54
C ASP A 38 -23.07 40.57 13.47
N GLU A 39 -22.06 40.17 14.25
CA GLU A 39 -21.59 38.78 14.35
C GLU A 39 -21.61 38.27 15.80
N HIS A 40 -22.71 38.51 16.52
CA HIS A 40 -22.91 37.92 17.84
C HIS A 40 -24.19 37.08 18.04
N GLU A 41 -25.06 36.92 17.02
CA GLU A 41 -26.31 36.13 17.15
C GLU A 41 -26.44 34.90 16.21
N ARG A 42 -25.46 34.58 15.36
CA ARG A 42 -25.65 33.52 14.33
C ARG A 42 -25.38 32.08 14.79
N TRP A 43 -24.84 31.87 15.99
CA TRP A 43 -24.45 30.54 16.50
C TRP A 43 -25.55 29.78 17.26
N HIS A 44 -26.77 30.30 17.37
CA HIS A 44 -27.87 29.66 18.11
C HIS A 44 -29.11 29.28 17.29
N ALA A 45 -29.11 29.40 15.95
CA ALA A 45 -30.33 29.26 15.15
C ALA A 45 -30.34 28.14 14.08
N VAL A 46 -29.32 27.29 13.96
CA VAL A 46 -29.29 26.22 12.93
C VAL A 46 -29.74 24.85 13.48
N PHE A 47 -29.93 24.72 14.80
CA PHE A 47 -30.53 23.55 15.41
C PHE A 47 -31.90 23.89 15.98
N LYS A 48 -32.93 23.90 15.13
CA LYS A 48 -34.30 23.54 15.52
C LYS A 48 -35.26 23.56 14.33
N GLU A 49 -35.92 22.41 14.17
CA GLU A 49 -37.28 22.23 13.63
C GLU A 49 -37.42 22.46 12.11
N ASP A 50 -38.09 21.62 11.33
CA ASP A 50 -39.20 20.75 11.69
C ASP A 50 -39.40 19.59 10.70
N HIS A 51 -39.91 18.50 11.26
CA HIS A 51 -40.62 17.45 10.56
C HIS A 51 -41.97 18.01 10.07
N SER A 52 -42.39 17.69 8.84
CA SER A 52 -43.72 17.15 8.52
C SER A 52 -44.05 17.28 7.03
N GLU A 53 -44.51 16.16 6.46
CA GLU A 53 -45.55 16.01 5.43
C GLU A 53 -45.85 17.16 4.47
N ALA A 54 -45.70 16.92 3.16
CA ALA A 54 -46.84 16.79 2.24
C ALA A 54 -46.40 16.63 0.77
N GLY A 55 -47.00 15.66 0.09
CA GLY A 55 -47.54 15.94 -1.25
C GLY A 55 -46.96 15.20 -2.45
N TRP A 56 -47.12 13.89 -2.50
CA TRP A 56 -47.19 13.15 -3.77
C TRP A 56 -48.51 13.50 -4.48
N LYS A 57 -48.43 13.99 -5.73
CA LYS A 57 -49.45 13.80 -6.77
C LYS A 57 -48.80 13.83 -8.16
N ASP A 58 -49.18 12.82 -8.93
CA ASP A 58 -48.63 12.37 -10.20
C ASP A 58 -48.79 13.37 -11.35
N VAL A 59 -47.77 13.44 -12.21
CA VAL A 59 -47.96 13.48 -13.68
C VAL A 59 -46.89 12.62 -14.32
N GLU A 60 -47.36 11.62 -15.06
CA GLU A 60 -46.63 10.60 -15.81
C GLU A 60 -45.65 11.16 -16.85
N GLY A 61 -44.53 10.45 -17.02
CA GLY A 61 -43.69 10.53 -18.21
C GLY A 61 -42.28 11.01 -17.94
N LEU A 62 -41.42 10.11 -17.46
CA LEU A 62 -40.01 9.90 -17.85
C LEU A 62 -39.42 8.82 -16.94
N SER A 63 -38.88 7.77 -17.55
CA SER A 63 -38.39 6.54 -16.93
C SER A 63 -37.14 6.77 -16.08
N LEU A 64 -37.16 6.21 -14.88
CA LEU A 64 -36.09 6.15 -13.89
C LEU A 64 -35.04 5.09 -14.28
N GLU A 65 -33.91 5.55 -14.82
CA GLU A 65 -32.60 4.92 -14.63
C GLU A 65 -31.73 5.95 -13.89
N GLU A 66 -30.83 5.46 -13.02
CA GLU A 66 -29.85 6.22 -12.23
C GLU A 66 -30.36 6.87 -10.93
N SER A 67 -30.40 6.10 -9.85
CA SER A 67 -29.47 6.26 -8.71
C SER A 67 -29.98 5.58 -7.42
N ASN A 68 -29.13 4.69 -6.90
CA ASN A 68 -29.10 4.06 -5.57
C ASN A 68 -30.18 3.04 -5.14
N ASP A 69 -29.65 2.05 -4.42
CA ASP A 69 -30.24 0.87 -3.75
C ASP A 69 -30.79 -0.21 -4.72
N TYR A 70 -30.55 -1.51 -4.52
CA TYR A 70 -30.89 -2.27 -3.33
C TYR A 70 -30.12 -3.61 -3.21
N TRP A 71 -30.05 -4.05 -1.96
CA TRP A 71 -30.08 -5.41 -1.44
C TRP A 71 -30.78 -6.46 -2.33
N TYR A 72 -30.22 -7.67 -2.34
CA TYR A 72 -30.73 -8.89 -2.97
C TYR A 72 -31.72 -9.60 -2.04
N ASP A 73 -32.86 -10.05 -2.57
CA ASP A 73 -33.57 -11.20 -2.00
C ASP A 73 -34.32 -12.02 -3.07
N GLU A 74 -34.21 -13.34 -2.84
CA GLU A 74 -35.04 -14.48 -3.23
C GLU A 74 -35.52 -14.63 -4.68
N LEU A 75 -34.93 -15.62 -5.37
CA LEU A 75 -35.64 -16.45 -6.34
C LEU A 75 -35.24 -17.93 -6.15
N GLU A 76 -36.17 -18.72 -5.59
CA GLU A 76 -36.25 -20.16 -5.77
C GLU A 76 -36.48 -20.49 -7.26
N PHE A 77 -36.01 -21.64 -7.75
CA PHE A 77 -36.80 -22.65 -8.50
C PHE A 77 -35.90 -23.72 -9.17
N GLU A 78 -36.19 -24.96 -8.77
CA GLU A 78 -36.27 -26.22 -9.53
C GLU A 78 -35.02 -26.87 -10.17
N ASP A 79 -34.69 -28.01 -9.57
CA ASP A 79 -33.81 -29.08 -10.04
C ASP A 79 -34.20 -29.61 -11.43
N GLU A 80 -33.25 -29.64 -12.37
CA GLU A 80 -33.25 -30.65 -13.43
C GLU A 80 -31.84 -31.24 -13.63
N GLU A 81 -31.70 -32.49 -13.20
CA GLU A 81 -30.59 -33.39 -13.48
C GLU A 81 -30.31 -33.45 -14.99
N ARG A 82 -29.04 -33.30 -15.38
CA ARG A 82 -28.59 -33.81 -16.68
C ARG A 82 -27.18 -34.39 -16.62
N GLU A 83 -27.16 -35.71 -16.58
CA GLU A 83 -25.98 -36.57 -16.75
C GLU A 83 -25.23 -36.26 -18.06
N GLY A 84 -23.92 -36.05 -17.96
CA GLY A 84 -23.01 -35.84 -19.09
C GLY A 84 -21.69 -36.56 -18.89
N ARG A 85 -21.63 -37.83 -19.32
CA ARG A 85 -20.42 -38.68 -19.44
C ARG A 85 -19.30 -38.02 -20.25
N GLY A 86 -18.06 -38.11 -19.76
CA GLY A 86 -16.88 -37.70 -20.55
C GLY A 86 -15.50 -38.13 -20.04
N SER A 87 -15.18 -39.42 -20.20
CA SER A 87 -13.83 -40.01 -20.44
C SER A 87 -12.62 -39.60 -19.58
N VAL A 88 -12.31 -40.44 -18.58
CA VAL A 88 -11.03 -40.52 -17.87
C VAL A 88 -9.94 -41.13 -18.76
N VAL A 89 -8.88 -40.37 -19.06
CA VAL A 89 -7.66 -40.88 -19.68
C VAL A 89 -6.69 -41.33 -18.57
N LYS A 90 -6.46 -42.63 -18.47
CA LYS A 90 -5.47 -43.25 -17.59
C LYS A 90 -4.07 -43.04 -18.17
N HIS A 91 -3.15 -42.47 -17.40
CA HIS A 91 -1.71 -42.55 -17.68
C HIS A 91 -1.01 -43.38 -16.60
N GLY A 92 -0.19 -44.32 -17.07
CA GLY A 92 0.39 -45.40 -16.32
C GLY A 92 1.54 -44.99 -15.42
N LYS A 93 1.67 -45.71 -14.30
CA LYS A 93 2.82 -45.64 -13.39
C LYS A 93 4.07 -46.25 -14.05
N PRO A 94 5.24 -45.59 -13.94
CA PRO A 94 6.52 -46.28 -13.95
C PRO A 94 6.99 -46.49 -12.52
N ASN A 95 7.35 -47.74 -12.24
CA ASN A 95 7.87 -48.25 -10.98
C ASN A 95 9.41 -48.23 -11.07
N HIS A 96 10.09 -47.37 -10.32
CA HIS A 96 11.54 -47.49 -10.10
C HIS A 96 11.88 -47.29 -8.62
N LYS A 97 12.21 -48.41 -7.99
CA LYS A 97 12.90 -48.47 -6.70
C LYS A 97 14.35 -48.01 -6.91
N GLY A 98 14.70 -46.90 -6.28
CA GLY A 98 16.08 -46.48 -6.05
C GLY A 98 16.12 -45.72 -4.74
N HIS A 99 16.68 -46.32 -3.69
CA HIS A 99 16.99 -45.63 -2.46
C HIS A 99 18.09 -44.61 -2.74
N ALA A 100 17.70 -43.37 -3.07
CA ALA A 100 18.55 -42.21 -2.89
C ALA A 100 18.39 -41.78 -1.43
N GLN A 101 19.43 -41.97 -0.62
CA GLN A 101 19.54 -41.31 0.68
C GLN A 101 19.48 -39.81 0.42
N GLN A 102 18.40 -39.17 0.86
CA GLN A 102 18.36 -37.71 0.99
C GLN A 102 19.46 -37.31 1.98
N PRO A 103 20.20 -36.21 1.73
CA PRO A 103 21.12 -35.68 2.71
C PRO A 103 20.32 -35.36 3.98
N GLU A 104 20.73 -35.88 5.13
CA GLU A 104 20.20 -35.46 6.43
C GLU A 104 20.45 -33.95 6.57
N GLU A 105 19.39 -33.14 6.52
CA GLU A 105 19.44 -31.75 6.96
C GLU A 105 19.75 -31.70 8.46
N PRO A 106 20.53 -30.71 8.94
CA PRO A 106 20.92 -30.64 10.33
C PRO A 106 19.67 -30.53 11.23
N SER A 107 19.58 -31.43 12.22
CA SER A 107 18.40 -31.67 13.07
C SER A 107 18.04 -30.54 14.06
N HIS A 108 18.50 -29.32 13.83
CA HIS A 108 18.37 -28.16 14.72
C HIS A 108 18.29 -26.87 13.90
N ALA A 109 17.17 -26.64 13.23
CA ALA A 109 16.94 -25.43 12.44
C ALA A 109 15.47 -25.00 12.53
N HIS A 110 15.23 -23.69 12.46
CA HIS A 110 13.88 -23.16 12.36
C HIS A 110 13.15 -23.70 11.14
N ARG A 111 11.84 -23.92 11.28
CA ARG A 111 11.01 -24.42 10.18
C ARG A 111 10.41 -23.25 9.42
N LEU A 112 10.89 -23.00 8.20
CA LEU A 112 10.33 -22.03 7.27
C LEU A 112 9.13 -22.65 6.54
N LEU A 113 7.95 -22.07 6.71
CA LEU A 113 6.72 -22.55 6.08
C LEU A 113 6.46 -21.80 4.76
N PRO A 114 5.91 -22.46 3.73
CA PRO A 114 5.57 -21.82 2.44
C PRO A 114 4.56 -20.67 2.54
N ASN A 115 3.84 -20.55 3.66
CA ASN A 115 2.92 -19.45 3.93
C ASN A 115 3.63 -18.19 4.49
N GLY A 116 4.97 -18.19 4.54
CA GLY A 116 5.79 -17.07 5.01
C GLY A 116 5.99 -17.01 6.52
N LEU A 117 5.41 -17.94 7.28
CA LEU A 117 5.63 -18.07 8.72
C LEU A 117 6.83 -18.95 9.05
N LEU A 118 7.56 -18.60 10.09
CA LEU A 118 8.72 -19.32 10.63
C LEU A 118 8.35 -19.85 12.00
N ILE A 119 8.42 -21.16 12.19
CA ILE A 119 8.23 -21.80 13.50
C ILE A 119 9.58 -21.98 14.18
N ALA A 120 9.71 -21.39 15.37
CA ALA A 120 10.95 -21.43 16.13
C ALA A 120 11.28 -22.85 16.60
N ASP A 121 12.56 -23.18 16.56
CA ASP A 121 13.10 -24.41 17.14
C ASP A 121 13.77 -24.03 18.47
N PRO A 122 13.29 -24.54 19.61
CA PRO A 122 13.87 -24.25 20.93
C PRO A 122 15.36 -24.55 21.07
N SER A 123 15.88 -25.47 20.25
CA SER A 123 17.29 -25.87 20.25
C SER A 123 18.18 -25.01 19.36
N SER A 124 17.59 -24.13 18.55
CA SER A 124 18.29 -23.19 17.67
C SER A 124 18.43 -21.80 18.33
N PRO A 125 19.34 -20.94 17.84
CA PRO A 125 19.37 -19.51 18.15
C PRO A 125 18.01 -18.82 18.04
N HIS A 126 17.85 -17.63 18.62
CA HIS A 126 16.60 -16.88 18.47
C HIS A 126 16.35 -16.51 16.98
N PRO A 127 15.15 -16.75 16.42
CA PRO A 127 14.85 -16.54 14.99
C PRO A 127 15.23 -15.16 14.45
N ILE A 128 15.00 -14.10 15.23
CA ILE A 128 15.36 -12.72 14.87
C ILE A 128 16.85 -12.57 14.50
N TYR A 129 17.79 -13.26 15.17
CA TYR A 129 19.20 -13.16 14.80
C TYR A 129 19.47 -13.79 13.43
N THR A 130 18.87 -14.95 13.17
CA THR A 130 18.94 -15.63 11.87
C THR A 130 18.33 -14.77 10.76
N LEU A 131 17.14 -14.20 10.98
CA LEU A 131 16.46 -13.34 10.01
C LEU A 131 17.27 -12.07 9.72
N ILE A 132 17.91 -11.46 10.73
CA ILE A 132 18.80 -10.31 10.55
C ILE A 132 20.04 -10.71 9.73
N GLU A 133 20.66 -11.85 10.03
CA GLU A 133 21.82 -12.34 9.29
C GLU A 133 21.48 -12.61 7.81
N GLU A 134 20.37 -13.31 7.56
CA GLU A 134 19.87 -13.58 6.21
C GLU A 134 19.53 -12.30 5.45
N ALA A 135 18.85 -11.34 6.10
CA ALA A 135 18.54 -10.05 5.50
C ALA A 135 19.81 -9.28 5.11
N ASN A 136 20.84 -9.25 5.97
CA ASN A 136 22.12 -8.61 5.66
C ASN A 136 22.82 -9.30 4.48
N LYS A 137 22.85 -10.64 4.48
CA LYS A 137 23.44 -11.41 3.38
C LYS A 137 22.72 -11.15 2.06
N ASN A 138 21.39 -11.13 2.07
CA ASN A 138 20.59 -10.84 0.89
C ASN A 138 20.81 -9.41 0.39
N TRP A 139 20.93 -8.44 1.30
CA TRP A 139 21.25 -7.05 0.99
C TRP A 139 22.65 -6.90 0.36
N GLU A 140 23.68 -7.49 0.97
CA GLU A 140 25.04 -7.46 0.42
C GLU A 140 25.11 -8.13 -0.95
N GLN A 141 24.43 -9.27 -1.14
CA GLN A 141 24.35 -9.93 -2.44
C GLN A 141 23.65 -9.07 -3.49
N LYS A 142 22.59 -8.35 -3.10
CA LYS A 142 21.87 -7.41 -3.98
C LYS A 142 22.79 -6.29 -4.44
N LEU A 143 23.49 -5.63 -3.51
CA LEU A 143 24.44 -4.56 -3.85
C LEU A 143 25.61 -5.08 -4.70
N ASN A 144 26.15 -6.26 -4.40
CA ASN A 144 27.28 -6.82 -5.14
C ASN A 144 26.93 -7.21 -6.59
N LYS A 145 25.64 -7.49 -6.87
CA LYS A 145 25.14 -7.84 -8.21
C LYS A 145 24.67 -6.63 -9.01
N ALA A 146 24.59 -5.44 -8.41
CA ALA A 146 24.13 -4.24 -9.09
C ALA A 146 25.01 -3.93 -10.31
N SER A 147 24.37 -3.65 -11.43
CA SER A 147 25.00 -3.29 -12.69
C SER A 147 25.90 -2.07 -12.51
N ARG A 148 27.06 -2.07 -13.18
CA ARG A 148 28.05 -0.96 -13.14
C ARG A 148 28.23 -0.28 -14.48
N SER A 149 27.64 -0.83 -15.53
CA SER A 149 27.65 -0.25 -16.87
C SER A 149 26.31 -0.45 -17.57
N LEU A 150 26.06 0.35 -18.61
CA LEU A 150 24.87 0.22 -19.44
C LEU A 150 24.74 -1.19 -20.04
N SER A 151 25.86 -1.81 -20.46
CA SER A 151 25.81 -3.16 -21.03
C SER A 151 25.37 -4.20 -20.00
N GLU A 152 25.90 -4.11 -18.78
CA GLU A 152 25.50 -4.99 -17.68
C GLU A 152 24.03 -4.78 -17.31
N ALA A 153 23.57 -3.53 -17.23
CA ALA A 153 22.17 -3.21 -16.93
C ALA A 153 21.21 -3.75 -18.01
N VAL A 154 21.61 -3.67 -19.28
CA VAL A 154 20.84 -4.22 -20.40
C VAL A 154 20.77 -5.76 -20.31
N ASP A 155 21.89 -6.41 -20.01
CA ASP A 155 21.95 -7.86 -19.90
C ASP A 155 21.18 -8.36 -18.66
N GLU A 156 21.26 -7.64 -17.54
CA GLU A 156 20.49 -7.93 -16.33
C GLU A 156 18.99 -7.73 -16.54
N TYR A 157 18.58 -6.65 -17.23
CA TYR A 157 17.18 -6.44 -17.61
C TYR A 157 16.65 -7.60 -18.45
N ARG A 158 17.40 -8.04 -19.46
CA ARG A 158 17.04 -9.20 -20.30
C ARG A 158 16.97 -10.48 -19.50
N ARG A 159 17.91 -10.69 -18.57
CA ARG A 159 17.95 -11.88 -17.71
C ARG A 159 16.75 -11.93 -16.77
N ARG A 160 16.28 -10.79 -16.25
CA ARG A 160 15.16 -10.70 -15.30
C ARG A 160 13.80 -10.75 -15.97
N TYR A 161 13.62 -9.99 -17.05
CA TYR A 161 12.30 -9.72 -17.62
C TYR A 161 12.11 -10.34 -19.01
N GLU A 162 13.10 -11.09 -19.50
CA GLU A 162 13.08 -11.82 -20.78
C GLU A 162 12.77 -10.92 -21.99
N ARG A 163 13.08 -9.62 -21.87
CA ARG A 163 12.76 -8.59 -22.86
C ARG A 163 13.90 -7.60 -23.03
N ASN A 164 13.88 -6.87 -24.15
CA ASN A 164 14.79 -5.74 -24.32
C ASN A 164 14.34 -4.56 -23.45
N PRO A 165 15.28 -3.78 -22.90
CA PRO A 165 14.95 -2.56 -22.20
C PRO A 165 14.14 -1.58 -23.07
N PRO A 166 13.32 -0.71 -22.46
CA PRO A 166 12.50 0.24 -23.19
C PRO A 166 13.36 1.28 -23.93
N ARG A 167 12.74 1.99 -24.87
CA ARG A 167 13.40 3.10 -25.56
C ARG A 167 13.81 4.19 -24.55
N GLY A 168 15.02 4.70 -24.68
CA GLY A 168 15.58 5.72 -23.78
C GLY A 168 16.27 5.16 -22.53
N PHE A 169 16.48 3.85 -22.44
CA PHE A 169 17.18 3.20 -21.34
C PHE A 169 18.61 3.71 -21.13
N ASP A 170 19.29 4.12 -22.21
CA ASP A 170 20.60 4.78 -22.16
C ASP A 170 20.58 6.13 -21.42
N ARG A 171 19.50 6.91 -21.59
CA ARG A 171 19.31 8.17 -20.85
C ARG A 171 18.98 7.94 -19.39
N TRP A 172 18.15 6.94 -19.10
CA TRP A 172 17.90 6.51 -17.72
C TRP A 172 19.20 6.03 -17.05
N TRP A 173 20.03 5.26 -17.74
CA TRP A 173 21.33 4.83 -17.21
C TRP A 173 22.26 6.02 -16.93
N LYS A 174 22.26 7.01 -17.81
CA LYS A 174 23.00 8.26 -17.57
C LYS A 174 22.50 8.96 -16.31
N TYR A 175 21.19 9.05 -16.12
CA TYR A 175 20.58 9.61 -14.90
C TYR A 175 21.00 8.83 -13.64
N VAL A 176 21.01 7.49 -13.71
CA VAL A 176 21.50 6.62 -12.64
C VAL A 176 22.92 6.98 -12.21
N GLN A 177 23.82 7.20 -13.18
CA GLN A 177 25.21 7.57 -12.92
C GLN A 177 25.34 8.99 -12.35
N GLU A 178 24.63 9.96 -12.92
CA GLU A 178 24.70 11.36 -12.50
C GLU A 178 24.13 11.59 -11.08
N ASN A 179 23.15 10.79 -10.68
CA ASN A 179 22.48 10.90 -9.38
C ASN A 179 22.89 9.82 -8.37
N ASN A 180 23.90 9.01 -8.69
CA ASN A 180 24.41 7.95 -7.81
C ASN A 180 23.28 7.03 -7.28
N VAL A 181 22.40 6.57 -8.18
CA VAL A 181 21.29 5.68 -7.81
C VAL A 181 21.85 4.34 -7.33
N GLN A 182 21.52 3.97 -6.08
CA GLN A 182 22.13 2.82 -5.39
C GLN A 182 21.59 1.46 -5.84
N LEU A 183 20.36 1.41 -6.36
CA LEU A 183 19.66 0.17 -6.72
C LEU A 183 19.17 0.22 -8.18
N PRO A 184 20.09 0.27 -9.17
CA PRO A 184 19.72 0.50 -10.57
C PRO A 184 18.93 -0.65 -11.19
N ASP A 185 19.01 -1.89 -10.68
CA ASP A 185 18.31 -3.04 -11.28
C ASP A 185 17.02 -3.43 -10.56
N GLU A 186 16.68 -2.79 -9.43
CA GLU A 186 15.65 -3.25 -8.50
C GLU A 186 14.25 -2.67 -8.81
N TYR A 187 13.79 -2.92 -10.04
CA TYR A 187 12.50 -2.47 -10.58
C TYR A 187 11.53 -3.65 -10.86
N ASP A 188 11.66 -4.74 -10.10
CA ASP A 188 10.88 -5.97 -10.35
C ASP A 188 9.37 -5.72 -10.22
N GLN A 189 8.95 -4.90 -9.24
CA GLN A 189 7.52 -4.65 -8.97
C GLN A 189 6.80 -4.04 -10.17
N ILE A 190 7.36 -3.01 -10.80
CA ILE A 190 6.71 -2.36 -11.93
C ILE A 190 6.66 -3.29 -13.15
N ASN A 191 7.70 -4.12 -13.37
CA ASN A 191 7.70 -5.08 -14.47
C ASN A 191 6.68 -6.20 -14.27
N LEU A 192 6.55 -6.72 -13.04
CA LEU A 192 5.51 -7.69 -12.68
C LEU A 192 4.11 -7.12 -12.87
N ASP A 193 3.90 -5.87 -12.51
CA ASP A 193 2.60 -5.20 -12.68
C ASP A 193 2.28 -4.93 -14.16
N LEU A 194 3.30 -4.68 -14.98
CA LEU A 194 3.15 -4.45 -16.42
C LEU A 194 3.00 -5.74 -17.23
N GLU A 195 3.37 -6.89 -16.67
CA GLU A 195 3.40 -8.19 -17.35
C GLU A 195 2.09 -8.51 -18.11
N PRO A 196 0.88 -8.43 -17.49
CA PRO A 196 -0.34 -8.82 -18.18
C PRO A 196 -0.66 -7.94 -19.41
N PHE A 197 -0.14 -6.71 -19.44
CA PHE A 197 -0.41 -5.77 -20.54
C PHE A 197 0.40 -6.07 -21.81
N HIS A 198 1.46 -6.88 -21.70
CA HIS A 198 2.23 -7.33 -22.87
C HIS A 198 1.44 -8.29 -23.77
N ALA A 199 0.40 -8.94 -23.26
CA ALA A 199 -0.51 -9.79 -24.03
C ALA A 199 -1.59 -9.01 -24.78
N LEU A 200 -1.67 -7.69 -24.63
CA LEU A 200 -2.63 -6.84 -25.35
C LEU A 200 -1.99 -6.26 -26.61
N THR A 201 -2.75 -6.26 -27.72
CA THR A 201 -2.29 -5.58 -28.94
C THR A 201 -2.14 -4.07 -28.69
N PRO A 202 -1.26 -3.37 -29.43
CA PRO A 202 -1.14 -1.91 -29.31
C PRO A 202 -2.46 -1.16 -29.54
N SER A 203 -3.36 -1.69 -30.38
CA SER A 203 -4.71 -1.14 -30.58
C SER A 203 -5.60 -1.30 -29.34
N GLN A 204 -5.60 -2.47 -28.71
CA GLN A 204 -6.35 -2.71 -27.47
C GLN A 204 -5.82 -1.80 -26.35
N LEU A 205 -4.50 -1.72 -26.15
CA LEU A 205 -3.91 -0.84 -25.12
C LEU A 205 -4.35 0.62 -25.29
N ARG A 206 -4.28 1.17 -26.52
CA ARG A 206 -4.75 2.54 -26.78
C ARG A 206 -6.24 2.71 -26.55
N ALA A 207 -7.05 1.72 -26.92
CA ALA A 207 -8.49 1.75 -26.67
C ALA A 207 -8.78 1.72 -25.15
N HIS A 208 -8.10 0.86 -24.40
CA HIS A 208 -8.23 0.74 -22.95
C HIS A 208 -7.81 2.04 -22.26
N MET A 209 -6.66 2.61 -22.63
CA MET A 209 -6.21 3.91 -22.13
C MET A 209 -7.21 5.02 -22.43
N GLY A 210 -7.71 5.10 -23.66
CA GLY A 210 -8.69 6.11 -24.06
C GLY A 210 -10.02 5.98 -23.31
N THR A 211 -10.45 4.76 -23.01
CA THR A 211 -11.66 4.51 -22.21
C THR A 211 -11.44 4.90 -20.76
N VAL A 212 -10.38 4.39 -20.13
CA VAL A 212 -10.16 4.56 -18.69
C VAL A 212 -9.80 6.00 -18.30
N SER A 213 -9.14 6.77 -19.18
CA SER A 213 -8.81 8.17 -18.91
C SER A 213 -10.03 9.07 -18.74
N ARG A 214 -11.24 8.59 -19.08
CA ARG A 214 -12.52 9.30 -18.92
C ARG A 214 -13.35 8.78 -17.74
N HIS A 215 -12.89 7.76 -17.03
CA HIS A 215 -13.61 7.24 -15.88
C HIS A 215 -13.53 8.23 -14.70
N SER A 216 -14.62 8.32 -13.94
CA SER A 216 -14.63 8.98 -12.63
C SER A 216 -13.54 8.39 -11.74
N GLY A 217 -12.91 9.20 -10.89
CA GLY A 217 -11.82 8.74 -10.05
C GLY A 217 -10.44 8.83 -10.71
N MET A 218 -10.32 9.29 -11.96
CA MET A 218 -9.06 9.26 -12.71
C MET A 218 -8.47 10.65 -12.92
N TYR A 219 -7.14 10.71 -12.98
CA TYR A 219 -6.40 11.82 -13.58
C TYR A 219 -5.34 11.28 -14.53
N THR A 220 -5.02 12.05 -15.57
CA THR A 220 -4.08 11.65 -16.60
C THR A 220 -2.93 12.64 -16.68
N ILE A 221 -1.70 12.17 -16.55
CA ILE A 221 -0.49 12.95 -16.77
C ILE A 221 -0.05 12.76 -18.23
N SER A 222 0.28 13.86 -18.90
CA SER A 222 0.77 13.88 -20.27
C SER A 222 2.10 14.61 -20.35
N CYS A 223 3.15 13.91 -20.78
CA CYS A 223 4.48 14.46 -20.98
C CYS A 223 4.77 14.53 -22.49
N PRO A 224 5.14 15.69 -23.03
CA PRO A 224 5.30 15.90 -24.47
C PRO A 224 6.59 15.27 -25.05
N GLY A 225 7.50 14.82 -24.18
CA GLY A 225 8.71 14.12 -24.56
C GLY A 225 9.84 15.01 -25.09
N SER A 226 11.06 14.54 -24.85
CA SER A 226 12.34 15.11 -25.27
C SER A 226 12.50 15.39 -26.78
N SER A 227 11.77 14.68 -27.65
CA SER A 227 11.87 14.84 -29.11
C SER A 227 11.06 16.03 -29.65
N ASN A 228 10.21 16.66 -28.85
CA ASN A 228 9.42 17.80 -29.30
C ASN A 228 10.25 19.09 -29.30
N SER A 229 10.36 19.76 -30.45
CA SER A 229 11.23 20.95 -30.65
C SER A 229 10.84 22.21 -29.83
N LYS A 230 9.77 22.14 -29.03
CA LYS A 230 9.42 23.20 -28.07
C LYS A 230 10.11 22.88 -26.76
N SER A 231 11.31 23.44 -26.59
CA SER A 231 12.24 23.27 -25.45
C SER A 231 11.71 23.78 -24.09
N SER A 232 10.39 23.76 -23.85
CA SER A 232 9.75 24.23 -22.62
C SER A 232 8.43 23.52 -22.32
N ALA A 233 8.12 22.43 -23.02
CA ALA A 233 6.85 21.74 -22.83
C ALA A 233 6.97 20.81 -21.61
N ARG A 234 6.46 21.28 -20.47
CA ARG A 234 6.41 20.55 -19.19
C ARG A 234 5.36 19.44 -19.24
N CYS A 235 5.48 18.44 -18.38
CA CYS A 235 4.38 17.51 -18.13
C CYS A 235 3.15 18.28 -17.59
N THR A 236 1.96 17.90 -18.03
CA THR A 236 0.68 18.45 -17.57
C THR A 236 -0.24 17.35 -17.08
N PHE A 237 -1.32 17.71 -16.38
CA PHE A 237 -2.34 16.76 -15.95
C PHE A 237 -3.76 17.24 -16.23
N GLU A 238 -4.67 16.29 -16.42
CA GLU A 238 -6.11 16.51 -16.55
C GLU A 238 -6.85 15.59 -15.57
N ILE A 239 -7.87 16.11 -14.89
CA ILE A 239 -8.66 15.37 -13.89
C ILE A 239 -10.07 15.17 -14.42
N VAL A 240 -10.59 13.95 -14.30
CA VAL A 240 -12.00 13.68 -14.55
C VAL A 240 -12.80 14.12 -13.33
N GLU A 241 -13.37 15.33 -13.36
CA GLU A 241 -14.10 15.88 -12.21
C GLU A 241 -15.45 15.19 -11.93
N GLY A 242 -16.01 14.51 -12.92
CA GLY A 242 -17.29 13.82 -12.79
C GLY A 242 -17.23 12.75 -11.70
N GLY A 243 -18.19 12.74 -10.78
CA GLY A 243 -18.28 11.78 -9.68
C GLY A 243 -17.50 12.14 -8.41
N PHE A 244 -16.71 13.22 -8.40
CA PHE A 244 -16.11 13.73 -7.17
C PHE A 244 -17.00 14.75 -6.45
N ASN A 245 -17.03 14.66 -5.12
CA ASN A 245 -17.40 15.79 -4.27
C ASN A 245 -16.23 16.80 -4.18
N ASP A 246 -16.45 17.95 -3.56
CA ASP A 246 -15.43 19.03 -3.47
C ASP A 246 -14.11 18.55 -2.85
N GLU A 247 -14.20 17.69 -1.84
CA GLU A 247 -13.03 17.09 -1.20
C GLU A 247 -12.27 16.14 -2.13
N GLY A 248 -12.99 15.29 -2.87
CA GLY A 248 -12.41 14.39 -3.87
C GLY A 248 -11.70 15.15 -4.97
N LYS A 249 -12.28 16.27 -5.43
CA LYS A 249 -11.63 17.17 -6.42
C LYS A 249 -10.34 17.77 -5.85
N ARG A 250 -10.38 18.25 -4.61
CA ARG A 250 -9.22 18.82 -3.92
C ARG A 250 -8.08 17.80 -3.80
N VAL A 251 -8.40 16.59 -3.35
CA VAL A 251 -7.44 15.49 -3.17
C VAL A 251 -6.85 15.03 -4.50
N ALA A 252 -7.68 14.80 -5.52
CA ALA A 252 -7.21 14.43 -6.86
C ALA A 252 -6.27 15.49 -7.44
N ASN A 253 -6.58 16.78 -7.25
CA ASN A 253 -5.73 17.87 -7.71
C ASN A 253 -4.37 17.89 -6.99
N GLN A 254 -4.36 17.72 -5.67
CA GLN A 254 -3.11 17.66 -4.91
C GLN A 254 -2.24 16.48 -5.34
N ARG A 255 -2.82 15.30 -5.50
CA ARG A 255 -2.10 14.09 -5.95
C ARG A 255 -1.53 14.27 -7.35
N ALA A 256 -2.34 14.75 -8.30
CA ALA A 256 -1.89 14.98 -9.67
C ALA A 256 -0.77 16.01 -9.76
N ARG A 257 -0.87 17.11 -8.98
CA ARG A 257 0.19 18.12 -8.89
C ARG A 257 1.48 17.55 -8.33
N ALA A 258 1.41 16.84 -7.20
CA ALA A 258 2.60 16.27 -6.56
C ALA A 258 3.33 15.28 -7.48
N GLN A 259 2.59 14.50 -8.29
CA GLN A 259 3.20 13.62 -9.28
C GLN A 259 3.87 14.39 -10.43
N VAL A 260 3.27 15.47 -10.92
CA VAL A 260 3.93 16.30 -11.94
C VAL A 260 5.16 17.01 -11.35
N GLU A 261 5.08 17.48 -10.11
CA GLU A 261 6.21 18.06 -9.36
C GLU A 261 7.36 17.05 -9.21
N LEU A 262 7.08 15.77 -8.94
CA LEU A 262 8.09 14.70 -8.92
C LEU A 262 8.79 14.52 -10.28
N LEU A 263 8.07 14.71 -11.39
CA LEU A 263 8.60 14.49 -12.74
C LEU A 263 9.46 15.66 -13.24
N GLU A 264 9.47 16.80 -12.56
CA GLU A 264 10.10 18.04 -13.03
C GLU A 264 11.60 17.90 -13.33
N ASP A 265 12.30 17.05 -12.58
CA ASP A 265 13.74 16.80 -12.71
C ASP A 265 14.09 15.79 -13.82
N VAL A 266 13.11 15.01 -14.29
CA VAL A 266 13.32 13.92 -15.25
C VAL A 266 12.51 14.05 -16.53
N GLU A 267 11.56 14.99 -16.62
CA GLU A 267 10.66 15.12 -17.77
C GLU A 267 11.39 15.37 -19.11
N GLU A 268 12.58 16.00 -19.08
CA GLU A 268 13.43 16.18 -20.26
C GLU A 268 14.05 14.86 -20.77
N LEU A 269 14.09 13.83 -19.93
CA LEU A 269 14.59 12.49 -20.29
C LEU A 269 13.48 11.59 -20.85
N LEU A 270 12.22 11.97 -20.66
CA LEU A 270 11.08 11.16 -21.05
C LEU A 270 10.87 11.18 -22.57
N GLU A 271 10.35 10.07 -23.10
CA GLU A 271 9.66 10.06 -24.39
C GLU A 271 8.27 10.69 -24.23
N GLU A 272 7.58 10.92 -25.35
CA GLU A 272 6.16 11.28 -25.28
C GLU A 272 5.39 10.15 -24.59
N VAL A 273 4.71 10.47 -23.49
CA VAL A 273 4.02 9.48 -22.68
C VAL A 273 2.76 10.08 -22.05
N GLN A 274 1.71 9.26 -22.00
CA GLN A 274 0.48 9.55 -21.28
C GLN A 274 0.23 8.43 -20.28
N VAL A 275 -0.06 8.78 -19.03
CA VAL A 275 -0.25 7.82 -17.95
C VAL A 275 -1.48 8.20 -17.14
N THR A 276 -2.41 7.25 -16.97
CA THR A 276 -3.62 7.44 -16.18
C THR A 276 -3.41 6.89 -14.78
N PHE A 277 -3.83 7.67 -13.78
CA PHE A 277 -3.76 7.33 -12.38
C PHE A 277 -5.15 7.27 -11.78
N PHE A 278 -5.35 6.31 -10.89
CA PHE A 278 -6.49 6.28 -9.98
C PHE A 278 -6.22 7.22 -8.80
N SER A 279 -7.16 8.12 -8.55
CA SER A 279 -6.97 9.22 -7.61
C SER A 279 -7.23 8.84 -6.17
N HIS A 280 -7.84 7.69 -5.86
CA HIS A 280 -8.19 7.30 -4.49
C HIS A 280 -7.05 6.54 -3.79
N ASP A 281 -7.13 6.47 -2.45
CA ASP A 281 -6.16 5.79 -1.58
C ASP A 281 -6.50 4.30 -1.34
N VAL A 282 -7.09 3.65 -2.34
CA VAL A 282 -7.46 2.24 -2.31
C VAL A 282 -7.14 1.56 -3.66
N PRO A 283 -6.98 0.22 -3.70
CA PRO A 283 -6.90 -0.53 -4.95
C PRO A 283 -8.16 -0.37 -5.80
N TRP A 284 -8.07 -0.56 -7.13
CA TRP A 284 -9.18 -0.32 -8.05
C TRP A 284 -9.49 -1.50 -8.98
N GLN A 285 -8.46 -2.10 -9.57
CA GLN A 285 -8.64 -3.09 -10.61
C GLN A 285 -8.61 -4.52 -10.07
N PHE A 286 -9.80 -5.08 -9.89
CA PHE A 286 -9.99 -6.49 -9.55
C PHE A 286 -10.26 -7.34 -10.80
N VAL A 287 -9.38 -8.32 -11.05
CA VAL A 287 -9.47 -9.26 -12.19
C VAL A 287 -9.31 -10.69 -11.66
N GLY A 288 -10.00 -11.64 -12.30
CA GLY A 288 -9.98 -13.04 -11.90
C GLY A 288 -8.65 -13.73 -12.24
N HIS A 289 -8.34 -14.81 -11.51
CA HIS A 289 -7.11 -15.58 -11.65
C HIS A 289 -6.92 -16.11 -13.07
N GLU A 290 -7.94 -16.71 -13.66
CA GLU A 290 -7.89 -17.31 -15.00
C GLU A 290 -7.58 -16.27 -16.06
N TYR A 291 -8.19 -15.09 -15.95
CA TYR A 291 -7.99 -14.04 -16.94
C TYR A 291 -6.61 -13.41 -16.83
N LYS A 292 -6.18 -13.09 -15.60
CA LYS A 292 -4.83 -12.56 -15.36
C LYS A 292 -3.75 -13.57 -15.75
N GLY A 293 -3.93 -14.84 -15.38
CA GLY A 293 -3.01 -15.91 -15.72
C GLY A 293 -2.90 -16.13 -17.23
N ALA A 294 -4.02 -16.11 -17.97
CA ALA A 294 -4.00 -16.22 -19.42
C ALA A 294 -3.26 -15.05 -20.10
N LEU A 295 -3.38 -13.83 -19.55
CA LEU A 295 -2.61 -12.66 -20.01
C LEU A 295 -1.12 -12.84 -19.71
N GLU A 296 -0.74 -13.26 -18.51
CA GLU A 296 0.65 -13.50 -18.12
C GLU A 296 1.29 -14.63 -18.97
N ASP A 297 0.57 -15.73 -19.20
CA ASP A 297 1.02 -16.86 -20.04
C ASP A 297 1.25 -16.44 -21.50
N ALA A 298 0.30 -15.68 -22.08
CA ALA A 298 0.43 -15.15 -23.43
C ALA A 298 1.61 -14.16 -23.56
N ALA A 299 1.78 -13.29 -22.55
CA ALA A 299 2.87 -12.34 -22.48
C ALA A 299 4.25 -13.01 -22.40
N ALA A 300 4.36 -14.12 -21.68
CA ALA A 300 5.60 -14.90 -21.53
C ALA A 300 6.07 -15.53 -22.86
N VAL A 301 5.13 -15.95 -23.72
CA VAL A 301 5.46 -16.52 -25.05
C VAL A 301 5.49 -15.47 -26.17
N GLY A 302 5.21 -14.21 -25.86
CA GLY A 302 5.20 -13.10 -26.82
C GLY A 302 4.01 -13.13 -27.79
N GLU A 303 2.88 -13.70 -27.36
CA GLU A 303 1.62 -13.75 -28.11
C GLU A 303 0.60 -12.75 -27.56
N PHE A 304 -0.41 -12.42 -28.37
CA PHE A 304 -1.53 -11.59 -27.94
C PHE A 304 -2.73 -12.46 -27.57
N LEU A 305 -3.34 -12.20 -26.42
CA LEU A 305 -4.53 -12.91 -25.97
C LEU A 305 -5.77 -12.39 -26.72
N ASN A 306 -6.62 -13.31 -27.17
CA ASN A 306 -7.97 -12.96 -27.62
C ASN A 306 -8.88 -12.73 -26.40
N THR A 307 -8.96 -11.48 -25.94
CA THR A 307 -9.71 -11.12 -24.73
C THR A 307 -11.23 -11.27 -24.87
N GLU A 308 -11.76 -11.31 -26.09
CA GLU A 308 -13.22 -11.41 -26.34
C GLU A 308 -13.78 -12.82 -26.07
N GLU A 309 -12.93 -13.85 -26.15
CA GLU A 309 -13.33 -15.25 -25.95
C GLU A 309 -13.10 -15.73 -24.51
N HIS A 310 -12.55 -14.88 -23.64
CA HIS A 310 -12.26 -15.27 -22.25
C HIS A 310 -13.51 -15.17 -21.38
N GLU A 311 -13.98 -16.32 -20.90
CA GLU A 311 -15.12 -16.39 -19.97
C GLU A 311 -14.67 -16.02 -18.54
N LEU A 312 -15.50 -15.26 -17.83
CA LEU A 312 -15.27 -14.99 -16.41
C LEU A 312 -15.60 -16.24 -15.59
N ASP A 313 -14.76 -16.56 -14.60
CA ASP A 313 -15.15 -17.51 -13.56
C ASP A 313 -16.32 -16.91 -12.77
N THR A 314 -17.48 -17.54 -12.94
CA THR A 314 -18.71 -17.20 -12.22
C THR A 314 -19.02 -18.20 -11.11
N ALA A 315 -18.27 -19.31 -11.01
CA ALA A 315 -18.41 -20.30 -9.96
C ALA A 315 -17.81 -19.80 -8.64
N HIS A 316 -16.72 -19.03 -8.70
CA HIS A 316 -16.16 -18.34 -7.55
C HIS A 316 -16.31 -16.84 -7.77
N LEU A 317 -17.14 -16.18 -6.96
CA LEU A 317 -17.32 -14.73 -6.99
C LEU A 317 -16.61 -14.09 -5.79
N GLY A 318 -16.29 -12.80 -5.90
CA GLY A 318 -15.60 -12.08 -4.84
C GLY A 318 -14.10 -12.34 -4.81
N TRP A 319 -13.49 -12.10 -3.65
CA TRP A 319 -12.03 -12.15 -3.46
C TRP A 319 -11.40 -13.48 -3.85
N ALA A 320 -12.10 -14.60 -3.64
CA ALA A 320 -11.65 -15.94 -4.00
C ALA A 320 -11.35 -16.10 -5.50
N SER A 321 -12.06 -15.36 -6.36
CA SER A 321 -11.88 -15.44 -7.82
C SER A 321 -10.50 -14.98 -8.30
N ALA A 322 -9.77 -14.19 -7.51
CA ALA A 322 -8.40 -13.76 -7.84
C ALA A 322 -7.33 -14.82 -7.52
N CYS A 323 -7.70 -15.91 -6.85
CA CYS A 323 -6.77 -16.93 -6.39
C CYS A 323 -6.78 -18.18 -7.27
N ALA A 324 -5.64 -18.88 -7.33
CA ALA A 324 -5.56 -20.17 -8.01
C ALA A 324 -6.47 -21.23 -7.34
N PRO A 325 -7.01 -22.22 -8.09
CA PRO A 325 -7.97 -23.19 -7.54
C PRO A 325 -7.52 -23.98 -6.30
N HIS A 326 -6.21 -24.18 -6.14
CA HIS A 326 -5.62 -24.94 -5.01
C HIS A 326 -5.26 -24.06 -3.80
N LYS A 327 -5.60 -22.76 -3.84
CA LYS A 327 -5.28 -21.81 -2.78
C LYS A 327 -6.38 -21.82 -1.72
N PRO A 328 -6.03 -21.76 -0.41
CA PRO A 328 -7.01 -21.81 0.68
C PRO A 328 -8.23 -20.90 0.52
N LEU A 329 -8.04 -19.66 0.06
CA LEU A 329 -9.14 -18.69 -0.10
C LEU A 329 -10.19 -19.13 -1.13
N ARG A 330 -9.80 -19.95 -2.10
CA ARG A 330 -10.70 -20.45 -3.14
C ARG A 330 -11.19 -21.87 -2.86
N GLU A 331 -10.37 -22.70 -2.21
CA GLU A 331 -10.68 -24.12 -1.99
C GLU A 331 -11.60 -24.36 -0.79
N THR A 332 -11.29 -23.75 0.36
CA THR A 332 -11.88 -24.17 1.65
C THR A 332 -12.54 -23.03 2.44
N TYR A 333 -12.38 -21.79 1.98
CA TYR A 333 -12.79 -20.62 2.74
C TYR A 333 -14.27 -20.27 2.52
N ASP A 334 -14.97 -20.00 3.62
CA ASP A 334 -16.34 -19.50 3.63
C ASP A 334 -16.34 -18.02 4.06
N PRO A 335 -16.68 -17.07 3.17
CA PRO A 335 -16.66 -15.64 3.49
C PRO A 335 -17.72 -15.20 4.50
N ASP A 336 -18.71 -16.06 4.83
CA ASP A 336 -19.74 -15.77 5.81
C ASP A 336 -19.33 -16.22 7.23
N VAL A 337 -18.21 -16.96 7.36
CA VAL A 337 -17.70 -17.48 8.64
C VAL A 337 -16.52 -16.63 9.12
N LEU A 338 -16.73 -15.91 10.22
CA LEU A 338 -15.67 -15.13 10.85
C LEU A 338 -14.55 -16.01 11.39
N PRO A 339 -13.28 -15.56 11.33
CA PRO A 339 -12.16 -16.31 11.87
C PRO A 339 -12.24 -16.40 13.40
N ASP A 340 -11.83 -17.55 13.94
CA ASP A 340 -11.64 -17.69 15.38
C ASP A 340 -10.36 -16.94 15.79
N LEU A 341 -10.54 -15.75 16.37
CA LEU A 341 -9.44 -14.94 16.86
C LEU A 341 -8.64 -15.66 17.94
N ALA A 342 -9.30 -16.40 18.84
CA ALA A 342 -8.61 -17.07 19.93
C ALA A 342 -7.63 -18.11 19.38
N ASP A 343 -8.06 -18.89 18.38
CA ASP A 343 -7.19 -19.86 17.70
C ASP A 343 -6.04 -19.17 16.96
N LEU A 344 -6.29 -18.07 16.24
CA LEU A 344 -5.24 -17.31 15.56
C LEU A 344 -4.13 -16.85 16.52
N TRP A 345 -4.50 -16.42 17.74
CA TRP A 345 -3.56 -15.90 18.74
C TRP A 345 -2.92 -16.97 19.63
N GLN A 346 -3.53 -18.16 19.74
CA GLN A 346 -3.08 -19.25 20.62
C GLN A 346 -2.23 -20.33 19.91
N ASN A 347 -2.07 -20.24 18.58
CA ASN A 347 -1.19 -21.13 17.82
C ASN A 347 0.30 -21.01 18.20
N ASP A 348 1.10 -21.98 17.73
CA ASP A 348 2.56 -21.99 17.88
C ASP A 348 3.15 -20.60 17.57
N LYS A 349 4.06 -20.12 18.43
CA LYS A 349 4.73 -18.84 18.20
C LYS A 349 5.50 -18.89 16.88
N SER A 350 5.16 -17.95 16.01
CA SER A 350 5.73 -17.82 14.68
C SER A 350 6.31 -16.43 14.44
N PHE A 351 7.22 -16.36 13.48
CA PHE A 351 7.80 -15.11 12.96
C PHE A 351 7.51 -15.00 11.47
N ILE A 352 7.64 -13.80 10.92
CA ILE A 352 7.51 -13.58 9.47
C ILE A 352 8.90 -13.71 8.84
N TRP A 353 9.07 -14.67 7.93
CA TRP A 353 10.30 -14.78 7.11
C TRP A 353 10.07 -14.37 5.66
N ASP A 354 8.83 -14.51 5.16
CA ASP A 354 8.40 -13.97 3.86
C ASP A 354 7.17 -13.09 4.05
N HIS A 355 7.43 -11.77 4.07
CA HIS A 355 6.40 -10.76 4.26
C HIS A 355 5.34 -10.77 3.16
N LYS A 356 5.73 -11.03 1.90
CA LYS A 356 4.78 -11.04 0.77
C LYS A 356 3.82 -12.22 0.89
N ALA A 357 4.34 -13.40 1.25
CA ALA A 357 3.51 -14.58 1.47
C ALA A 357 2.54 -14.39 2.65
N THR A 358 2.96 -13.74 3.74
CA THR A 358 2.07 -13.48 4.89
C THR A 358 1.01 -12.42 4.63
N MET A 359 1.19 -11.57 3.62
CA MET A 359 0.21 -10.56 3.23
C MET A 359 -0.75 -11.04 2.12
N ASP A 360 -0.57 -12.26 1.60
CA ASP A 360 -1.38 -12.76 0.50
C ASP A 360 -2.69 -13.41 1.00
N PRO A 361 -3.87 -12.81 0.75
CA PRO A 361 -5.14 -13.39 1.19
C PRO A 361 -5.43 -14.74 0.54
N CYS A 362 -4.82 -15.05 -0.62
CA CYS A 362 -4.94 -16.37 -1.22
C CYS A 362 -4.34 -17.48 -0.34
N ILE A 363 -3.32 -17.15 0.47
CA ILE A 363 -2.64 -18.06 1.39
C ILE A 363 -3.25 -17.98 2.80
N HIS A 364 -3.62 -16.77 3.23
CA HIS A 364 -4.17 -16.44 4.57
C HIS A 364 -5.58 -15.84 4.43
N PRO A 365 -6.63 -16.66 4.25
CA PRO A 365 -7.99 -16.19 3.94
C PRO A 365 -8.62 -15.29 4.99
N GLU A 366 -8.23 -15.44 6.26
CA GLU A 366 -8.67 -14.62 7.39
C GLU A 366 -8.38 -13.13 7.18
N LEU A 367 -7.39 -12.78 6.35
CA LEU A 367 -7.10 -11.40 5.98
C LEU A 367 -8.29 -10.71 5.31
N THR A 368 -9.19 -11.46 4.67
CA THR A 368 -10.40 -10.87 4.08
C THR A 368 -11.37 -10.30 5.12
N HIS A 369 -11.31 -10.74 6.38
CA HIS A 369 -12.04 -10.13 7.49
C HIS A 369 -11.19 -9.17 8.34
N LEU A 370 -9.91 -9.47 8.51
CA LEU A 370 -9.01 -8.70 9.38
C LEU A 370 -8.53 -7.40 8.73
N VAL A 371 -8.39 -7.36 7.40
CA VAL A 371 -7.96 -6.16 6.66
C VAL A 371 -9.16 -5.32 6.29
N GLY A 372 -9.24 -4.12 6.87
CA GLY A 372 -10.39 -3.21 6.75
C GLY A 372 -10.84 -2.93 5.33
N PHE A 373 -9.91 -2.79 4.37
CA PHE A 373 -10.27 -2.63 2.97
C PHE A 373 -11.01 -3.87 2.41
N LEU A 374 -10.51 -5.08 2.64
CA LEU A 374 -11.14 -6.31 2.12
C LEU A 374 -12.47 -6.58 2.83
N SER A 375 -12.47 -6.46 4.16
CA SER A 375 -13.61 -6.70 5.03
C SER A 375 -14.77 -5.74 4.75
N GLY A 376 -14.46 -4.48 4.43
CA GLY A 376 -15.46 -3.49 4.04
C GLY A 376 -16.23 -3.81 2.76
N HIS A 377 -15.77 -4.76 1.95
CA HIS A 377 -16.43 -5.22 0.72
C HIS A 377 -17.08 -6.61 0.85
N GLY A 378 -17.21 -7.13 2.07
CA GLY A 378 -17.79 -8.47 2.31
C GLY A 378 -17.03 -9.54 1.54
N LYS A 379 -17.76 -10.36 0.76
CA LYS A 379 -17.15 -11.39 -0.09
C LYS A 379 -16.25 -10.85 -1.21
N GLY A 380 -16.30 -9.54 -1.51
CA GLY A 380 -15.53 -8.89 -2.55
C GLY A 380 -16.30 -8.63 -3.85
N PRO A 381 -15.72 -7.85 -4.77
CA PRO A 381 -16.33 -7.50 -6.05
C PRO A 381 -16.29 -8.66 -7.06
N GLY A 382 -17.10 -8.55 -8.12
CA GLY A 382 -16.99 -9.43 -9.28
C GLY A 382 -15.74 -9.10 -10.12
N PRO A 383 -15.05 -10.09 -10.69
CA PRO A 383 -13.88 -9.85 -11.54
C PRO A 383 -14.27 -9.08 -12.81
N ARG A 384 -13.42 -8.13 -13.22
CA ARG A 384 -13.60 -7.39 -14.48
C ARG A 384 -13.25 -8.23 -15.70
N LYS A 385 -13.93 -7.96 -16.82
CA LYS A 385 -13.64 -8.54 -18.15
C LYS A 385 -12.44 -7.90 -18.85
N ASP A 386 -12.16 -6.65 -18.51
CA ASP A 386 -11.08 -5.87 -19.12
C ASP A 386 -10.05 -5.48 -18.07
N ILE A 387 -8.80 -5.35 -18.51
CA ILE A 387 -7.68 -4.85 -17.72
C ILE A 387 -7.17 -3.53 -18.32
N TYR A 388 -6.90 -2.54 -17.47
CA TYR A 388 -6.48 -1.19 -17.84
C TYR A 388 -5.11 -0.87 -17.22
N PRO A 389 -4.18 -0.25 -17.97
CA PRO A 389 -2.87 0.14 -17.46
C PRO A 389 -2.99 1.42 -16.62
N VAL A 390 -3.62 1.30 -15.45
CA VAL A 390 -3.85 2.39 -14.51
C VAL A 390 -2.87 2.30 -13.35
N LEU A 391 -2.26 3.43 -13.04
CA LEU A 391 -1.39 3.58 -11.89
C LEU A 391 -2.21 3.87 -10.63
N ALA A 392 -1.99 3.11 -9.57
CA ALA A 392 -2.63 3.32 -8.26
C ALA A 392 -1.58 3.48 -7.17
N MET A 393 -1.86 4.30 -6.16
CA MET A 393 -0.91 4.54 -5.06
C MET A 393 -0.77 3.34 -4.12
N CYS A 394 -1.71 2.40 -4.16
CA CYS A 394 -1.67 1.17 -3.38
C CYS A 394 -2.38 0.05 -4.14
N LYS A 395 -2.02 -1.20 -3.84
CA LYS A 395 -2.65 -2.41 -4.34
C LYS A 395 -2.55 -3.52 -3.30
N THR A 396 -3.40 -4.54 -3.40
CA THR A 396 -3.17 -5.84 -2.73
C THR A 396 -2.70 -6.88 -3.74
N THR A 397 -2.33 -8.08 -3.28
CA THR A 397 -1.99 -9.21 -4.17
C THR A 397 -3.17 -9.65 -5.04
N LEU A 398 -4.40 -9.28 -4.67
CA LEU A 398 -5.63 -9.60 -5.39
C LEU A 398 -5.96 -8.62 -6.54
N HIS A 399 -5.20 -7.52 -6.67
CA HIS A 399 -5.49 -6.47 -7.64
C HIS A 399 -4.40 -6.38 -8.72
N ALA A 400 -4.83 -6.04 -9.94
CA ALA A 400 -3.95 -5.87 -11.10
C ALA A 400 -3.72 -4.39 -11.44
N ASP A 401 -3.77 -3.51 -10.44
CA ASP A 401 -3.31 -2.13 -10.58
C ASP A 401 -1.79 -2.10 -10.81
N VAL A 402 -1.30 -1.07 -11.50
CA VAL A 402 0.14 -0.78 -11.60
C VAL A 402 0.53 0.08 -10.42
N LEU A 403 1.44 -0.38 -9.56
CA LEU A 403 1.77 0.39 -8.35
C LEU A 403 2.58 1.64 -8.70
N ALA A 404 2.10 2.79 -8.25
CA ALA A 404 2.77 4.08 -8.35
C ALA A 404 3.40 4.50 -7.03
N VAL A 405 4.35 5.43 -7.10
CA VAL A 405 4.93 6.09 -5.91
C VAL A 405 3.86 6.99 -5.29
N SER A 406 3.55 6.81 -4.01
CA SER A 406 2.65 7.70 -3.27
C SER A 406 3.41 8.92 -2.78
N MET A 407 3.05 10.10 -3.29
CA MET A 407 3.66 11.38 -2.87
C MET A 407 3.18 11.85 -1.49
N GLU A 408 2.08 11.30 -0.97
CA GLU A 408 1.54 11.68 0.34
C GLU A 408 2.40 11.15 1.51
N ALA A 409 3.22 10.12 1.25
CA ALA A 409 4.13 9.56 2.22
C ALA A 409 5.50 10.27 2.24
N TRP A 410 5.73 11.24 1.36
CA TRP A 410 6.99 12.00 1.32
C TRP A 410 6.97 13.13 2.35
N THR A 411 7.91 13.10 3.29
CA THR A 411 8.08 14.16 4.29
C THR A 411 9.49 14.75 4.16
N GLU A 412 9.60 16.04 3.85
CA GLU A 412 10.90 16.71 3.61
C GLU A 412 11.71 16.98 4.89
N ASP A 413 11.03 17.19 6.03
CA ASP A 413 11.67 17.43 7.32
C ASP A 413 10.81 16.84 8.44
N VAL A 414 11.33 15.82 9.14
CA VAL A 414 10.69 15.17 10.28
C VAL A 414 11.02 15.84 11.62
N GLY A 415 11.77 16.95 11.59
CA GLY A 415 12.20 17.70 12.76
C GLY A 415 13.37 17.04 13.50
N PRO A 416 13.62 17.45 14.77
CA PRO A 416 14.72 16.92 15.56
C PRO A 416 14.66 15.39 15.71
N ASP A 417 15.79 14.74 15.49
CA ASP A 417 15.96 13.31 15.69
C ASP A 417 17.04 13.03 16.76
N PRO A 418 16.66 12.62 17.99
CA PRO A 418 17.61 12.34 19.06
C PRO A 418 18.43 11.07 18.78
N ALA A 419 19.65 11.01 19.31
CA ALA A 419 20.51 9.82 19.19
C ALA A 419 19.81 8.55 19.70
N TRP A 420 20.04 7.41 19.04
CA TRP A 420 19.37 6.14 19.30
C TRP A 420 19.34 5.73 20.77
N GLU A 421 20.43 5.93 21.50
CA GLU A 421 20.54 5.55 22.91
C GLU A 421 19.66 6.38 23.86
N HIS A 422 19.15 7.53 23.40
CA HIS A 422 18.26 8.42 24.16
C HIS A 422 16.78 8.27 23.77
N LYS A 423 16.46 7.41 22.80
CA LYS A 423 15.08 7.13 22.38
C LYS A 423 14.40 6.15 23.34
N ASP A 424 13.08 6.27 23.48
CA ASP A 424 12.21 5.33 24.19
C ASP A 424 12.25 3.96 23.49
N ASP A 425 12.40 2.89 24.29
CA ASP A 425 12.45 1.49 23.82
C ASP A 425 11.08 0.95 23.37
N ARG A 426 9.99 1.66 23.65
CA ARG A 426 8.65 1.26 23.25
C ARG A 426 8.38 1.53 21.77
N MET A 427 7.52 0.71 21.19
CA MET A 427 6.92 0.95 19.88
C MET A 427 5.73 1.90 20.01
N ILE A 428 5.74 2.98 19.24
CA ILE A 428 4.63 3.93 19.22
C ILE A 428 3.72 3.75 18.00
N TRP A 429 2.43 3.92 18.25
CA TRP A 429 1.42 4.15 17.21
C TRP A 429 0.41 5.21 17.67
N ARG A 430 0.09 6.14 16.77
CA ARG A 430 -1.01 7.10 16.92
C ARG A 430 -1.78 7.16 15.60
N GLY A 431 -3.03 6.75 15.63
CA GLY A 431 -3.87 6.75 14.43
C GLY A 431 -5.31 7.13 14.73
N LYS A 432 -6.00 7.60 13.70
CA LYS A 432 -7.46 7.73 13.76
C LYS A 432 -8.13 6.37 13.56
N THR A 433 -9.42 6.32 13.82
CA THR A 433 -10.26 5.14 13.54
C THR A 433 -10.61 5.05 12.04
N THR A 434 -9.63 5.20 11.16
CA THR A 434 -9.81 5.02 9.70
C THR A 434 -9.33 3.62 9.30
N GLY A 435 -9.85 3.05 8.21
CA GLY A 435 -9.42 1.71 7.76
C GLY A 435 -10.53 0.91 7.13
N ILE A 436 -11.73 1.10 7.65
CA ILE A 436 -13.00 0.53 7.21
C ILE A 436 -14.10 1.48 7.72
N PHE A 437 -15.28 1.45 7.11
CA PHE A 437 -16.44 2.14 7.67
C PHE A 437 -17.11 1.25 8.72
N PHE A 438 -17.17 1.68 9.99
CA PHE A 438 -17.73 0.86 11.07
C PHE A 438 -19.24 1.02 11.15
N ARG A 439 -19.94 -0.06 10.87
CA ARG A 439 -21.41 -0.15 10.90
C ARG A 439 -21.85 -1.54 11.28
N GLU A 440 -23.12 -1.69 11.62
CA GLU A 440 -23.73 -3.00 11.83
C GLU A 440 -23.63 -3.88 10.56
N GLY A 441 -23.41 -5.18 10.75
CA GLY A 441 -23.24 -6.14 9.65
C GLY A 441 -21.85 -6.16 9.00
N VAL A 442 -20.94 -5.29 9.42
CA VAL A 442 -19.52 -5.32 9.00
C VAL A 442 -18.69 -5.78 10.20
N PRO A 443 -17.76 -6.75 10.06
CA PRO A 443 -16.94 -7.25 11.17
C PRO A 443 -15.80 -6.28 11.49
N TRP A 444 -16.15 -5.04 11.85
CA TRP A 444 -15.19 -3.99 12.11
C TRP A 444 -14.39 -4.20 13.39
N ASN A 445 -14.99 -4.84 14.39
CA ASN A 445 -14.43 -5.07 15.71
C ASN A 445 -13.21 -6.01 15.68
N ILE A 446 -13.00 -6.72 14.56
CA ILE A 446 -11.84 -7.57 14.34
C ILE A 446 -10.87 -6.99 13.29
N SER A 447 -11.05 -5.73 12.90
CA SER A 447 -10.17 -5.06 11.93
C SER A 447 -8.80 -4.73 12.54
N GLN A 448 -7.78 -4.57 11.69
CA GLN A 448 -6.38 -4.49 12.11
C GLN A 448 -6.08 -3.39 13.16
N ARG A 449 -6.69 -2.20 13.04
CA ARG A 449 -6.45 -1.10 14.00
C ARG A 449 -7.20 -1.29 15.30
N ILE A 450 -8.41 -1.84 15.24
CA ILE A 450 -9.20 -2.16 16.43
C ILE A 450 -8.47 -3.24 17.23
N ASN A 451 -8.05 -4.32 16.58
CA ASN A 451 -7.27 -5.38 17.21
C ASN A 451 -5.97 -4.84 17.82
N LEU A 452 -5.23 -3.97 17.11
CA LEU A 452 -4.00 -3.39 17.68
C LEU A 452 -4.29 -2.67 19.01
N VAL A 453 -5.24 -1.72 19.00
CA VAL A 453 -5.54 -0.90 20.18
C VAL A 453 -6.16 -1.73 21.31
N GLU A 454 -7.00 -2.70 20.97
CA GLU A 454 -7.61 -3.60 21.95
C GLU A 454 -6.54 -4.45 22.64
N GLN A 455 -5.72 -5.18 21.87
CA GLN A 455 -4.74 -6.12 22.42
C GLN A 455 -3.66 -5.39 23.25
N THR A 456 -3.22 -4.23 22.78
CA THR A 456 -2.24 -3.40 23.51
C THR A 456 -2.84 -2.64 24.71
N GLY A 457 -4.17 -2.57 24.80
CA GLY A 457 -4.89 -2.04 25.96
C GLY A 457 -5.15 -3.07 27.06
N GLN A 458 -4.94 -4.37 26.82
CA GLN A 458 -5.25 -5.42 27.78
C GLN A 458 -4.28 -5.42 28.97
N LYS A 459 -4.84 -5.59 30.19
CA LYS A 459 -4.08 -5.68 31.45
C LYS A 459 -4.06 -7.08 32.07
N LYS A 460 -4.88 -8.00 31.56
CA LYS A 460 -5.03 -9.36 32.07
C LYS A 460 -4.68 -10.35 30.98
N GLY A 461 -4.27 -11.55 31.39
CA GLY A 461 -3.82 -12.61 30.49
C GLY A 461 -2.30 -12.70 30.40
N SER A 462 -1.82 -13.65 29.62
CA SER A 462 -0.40 -13.87 29.35
C SER A 462 -0.18 -14.18 27.87
N LEU A 463 1.03 -13.90 27.38
CA LEU A 463 1.50 -14.35 26.08
C LEU A 463 2.76 -15.19 26.25
N PRO A 464 2.93 -16.28 25.47
CA PRO A 464 4.20 -16.97 25.39
C PRO A 464 5.22 -16.07 24.70
N VAL A 465 6.33 -15.73 25.36
CA VAL A 465 7.39 -14.88 24.77
C VAL A 465 8.67 -15.67 24.69
N LEU A 466 9.38 -15.57 23.56
CA LEU A 466 10.74 -16.06 23.43
C LEU A 466 11.69 -14.98 23.94
N PRO A 467 12.31 -15.13 25.11
CA PRO A 467 13.21 -14.11 25.63
C PRO A 467 14.48 -14.04 24.76
N PRO A 468 15.10 -12.86 24.61
CA PRO A 468 16.39 -12.75 23.96
C PRO A 468 17.44 -13.53 24.75
N ALA A 469 18.27 -14.32 24.06
CA ALA A 469 19.41 -14.98 24.67
C ALA A 469 20.55 -13.99 24.93
N LEU A 470 21.29 -14.16 26.04
CA LEU A 470 22.46 -13.32 26.36
C LEU A 470 23.58 -13.42 25.31
N ASP A 471 23.67 -14.58 24.67
CA ASP A 471 24.56 -14.84 23.55
C ASP A 471 23.71 -15.20 22.32
N PRO A 472 23.86 -14.47 21.19
CA PRO A 472 23.10 -14.73 19.96
C PRO A 472 23.24 -16.15 19.40
N SER A 473 24.30 -16.88 19.77
CA SER A 473 24.52 -18.26 19.30
C SER A 473 23.88 -19.33 20.20
N SER A 474 23.39 -18.92 21.38
CA SER A 474 22.80 -19.84 22.35
C SER A 474 21.36 -20.22 21.96
N PRO A 475 20.90 -21.45 22.28
CA PRO A 475 19.53 -21.86 22.04
C PRO A 475 18.51 -20.93 22.68
N VAL A 476 17.43 -20.61 21.96
CA VAL A 476 16.36 -19.71 22.43
C VAL A 476 15.50 -20.34 23.53
N GLY A 477 15.41 -21.67 23.56
CA GLY A 477 14.60 -22.40 24.52
C GLY A 477 13.10 -22.33 24.21
N TYR A 478 12.29 -22.69 25.21
CA TYR A 478 10.83 -22.67 25.08
C TYR A 478 10.26 -21.29 25.46
N PRO A 479 9.12 -20.89 24.87
CA PRO A 479 8.43 -19.67 25.25
C PRO A 479 8.11 -19.62 26.75
N VAL A 480 8.20 -18.42 27.32
CA VAL A 480 7.86 -18.13 28.73
C VAL A 480 6.57 -17.33 28.76
N GLU A 481 5.59 -17.83 29.49
CA GLU A 481 4.34 -17.10 29.74
C GLU A 481 4.63 -15.79 30.48
N THR A 482 4.37 -14.68 29.81
CA THR A 482 4.63 -13.33 30.31
C THR A 482 3.33 -12.55 30.43
N PRO A 483 3.04 -11.87 31.55
CA PRO A 483 1.81 -11.11 31.72
C PRO A 483 1.64 -10.04 30.64
N LEU A 484 0.44 -9.97 30.06
CA LEU A 484 0.11 -8.98 29.02
C LEU A 484 0.25 -7.54 29.50
N GLY A 485 -0.13 -7.26 30.75
CA GLY A 485 -0.01 -5.93 31.33
C GLY A 485 1.43 -5.42 31.34
N ASP A 486 2.37 -6.28 31.73
CA ASP A 486 3.80 -5.96 31.78
C ASP A 486 4.35 -5.73 30.36
N LEU A 487 4.03 -6.61 29.41
CA LEU A 487 4.41 -6.44 28.01
C LEU A 487 3.89 -5.14 27.40
N ASN A 488 2.62 -4.81 27.67
CA ASN A 488 2.00 -3.61 27.12
C ASN A 488 2.58 -2.33 27.73
N ASP A 489 2.92 -2.34 29.03
CA ASP A 489 3.56 -1.19 29.69
C ASP A 489 5.03 -1.01 29.25
N ASP A 490 5.76 -2.11 29.00
CA ASP A 490 7.18 -2.08 28.70
C ASP A 490 7.52 -1.93 27.21
N LEU A 491 6.64 -2.38 26.29
CA LEU A 491 6.99 -2.51 24.87
C LEU A 491 6.20 -1.59 23.94
N VAL A 492 5.07 -1.03 24.35
CA VAL A 492 4.19 -0.30 23.41
C VAL A 492 3.62 0.99 23.99
N ASP A 493 3.34 1.92 23.09
CA ASP A 493 2.65 3.17 23.34
C ASP A 493 1.66 3.39 22.19
N VAL A 494 0.48 2.80 22.31
CA VAL A 494 -0.50 2.70 21.22
C VAL A 494 -1.81 3.33 21.65
N ALA A 495 -2.35 4.24 20.83
CA ALA A 495 -3.64 4.84 21.08
C ALA A 495 -4.34 5.31 19.80
N PHE A 496 -5.67 5.31 19.81
CA PHE A 496 -6.43 6.17 18.91
C PHE A 496 -6.23 7.65 19.29
N VAL A 497 -6.52 8.56 18.36
CA VAL A 497 -6.45 10.01 18.61
C VAL A 497 -7.71 10.72 18.13
N ASP A 498 -7.93 11.93 18.65
CA ASP A 498 -9.11 12.77 18.42
C ASP A 498 -10.42 12.08 18.85
N HIS A 499 -11.34 11.90 17.90
CA HIS A 499 -12.62 11.26 18.06
C HIS A 499 -12.79 10.16 17.01
N ALA A 500 -13.62 9.17 17.32
CA ALA A 500 -14.03 8.16 16.35
C ALA A 500 -14.69 8.80 15.13
N ILE A 501 -14.27 8.37 13.94
CA ILE A 501 -14.76 8.79 12.61
C ILE A 501 -14.93 7.57 11.70
N GLN A 502 -15.58 7.76 10.55
CA GLN A 502 -15.91 6.70 9.60
C GLN A 502 -16.79 5.59 10.21
N CYS A 503 -17.81 5.99 10.96
CA CYS A 503 -18.75 5.08 11.60
C CYS A 503 -20.16 5.65 11.60
N ASP A 504 -21.13 4.76 11.76
CA ASP A 504 -22.46 5.17 12.20
C ASP A 504 -22.38 5.78 13.61
N ASP A 505 -23.23 6.76 13.91
CA ASP A 505 -23.16 7.54 15.16
C ASP A 505 -23.13 6.66 16.43
N ALA A 506 -23.93 5.61 16.46
CA ALA A 506 -23.97 4.67 17.58
C ALA A 506 -22.65 3.91 17.75
N VAL A 507 -22.05 3.46 16.65
CA VAL A 507 -20.78 2.73 16.64
C VAL A 507 -19.61 3.66 16.97
N CYS A 508 -19.62 4.91 16.47
CA CYS A 508 -18.62 5.90 16.85
C CYS A 508 -18.62 6.14 18.36
N LYS A 509 -19.80 6.24 18.97
CA LYS A 509 -19.93 6.41 20.41
C LYS A 509 -19.40 5.20 21.17
N GLU A 510 -19.73 3.99 20.72
CA GLU A 510 -19.21 2.75 21.30
C GLU A 510 -17.67 2.70 21.25
N ILE A 511 -17.08 3.01 20.09
CA ILE A 511 -15.63 3.01 19.92
C ILE A 511 -14.99 4.06 20.83
N GLN A 512 -15.57 5.25 20.90
CA GLN A 512 -15.07 6.35 21.73
C GLN A 512 -15.07 6.02 23.23
N GLU A 513 -16.05 5.25 23.70
CA GLU A 513 -16.23 4.89 25.10
C GLU A 513 -15.38 3.68 25.51
N ASN A 514 -15.14 2.73 24.60
CA ASN A 514 -14.57 1.42 24.94
C ASN A 514 -13.10 1.24 24.57
N TYR A 515 -12.53 2.09 23.70
CA TYR A 515 -11.13 1.97 23.27
C TYR A 515 -10.26 3.08 23.80
N HIS A 516 -8.95 2.84 23.83
CA HIS A 516 -7.99 3.81 24.34
C HIS A 516 -7.75 4.94 23.32
N PHE A 517 -8.11 6.17 23.71
CA PHE A 517 -7.78 7.40 23.01
C PHE A 517 -6.74 8.19 23.81
N GLY A 518 -5.67 8.62 23.13
CA GLY A 518 -4.59 9.41 23.69
C GLY A 518 -4.34 10.68 22.89
N ASP A 519 -3.37 11.46 23.34
CA ASP A 519 -2.98 12.69 22.68
C ASP A 519 -2.29 12.41 21.33
N ARG A 520 -2.50 13.33 20.38
CA ARG A 520 -1.74 13.37 19.14
C ARG A 520 -0.25 13.55 19.44
N LYS A 521 0.57 12.94 18.58
CA LYS A 521 2.02 13.12 18.56
C LYS A 521 2.43 13.72 17.23
N THR A 522 3.33 14.69 17.28
CA THR A 522 4.00 15.24 16.11
C THR A 522 5.07 14.27 15.59
N TRP A 523 5.53 14.44 14.35
CA TRP A 523 6.65 13.65 13.80
C TRP A 523 7.90 13.74 14.67
N ALA A 524 8.26 14.95 15.13
CA ALA A 524 9.41 15.17 16.01
C ALA A 524 9.28 14.45 17.36
N GLU A 525 8.07 14.34 17.93
CA GLU A 525 7.85 13.54 19.13
C GLU A 525 7.92 12.04 18.84
N GLY A 526 7.45 11.62 17.65
CA GLY A 526 7.61 10.24 17.16
C GLY A 526 9.07 9.83 17.04
N ASN A 527 9.95 10.74 16.60
CA ASN A 527 11.40 10.52 16.57
C ASN A 527 11.98 10.26 17.98
N GLY A 528 11.25 10.56 19.06
CA GLY A 528 11.64 10.18 20.42
C GLY A 528 11.59 8.67 20.69
N TYR A 529 11.01 7.86 19.82
CA TYR A 529 10.84 6.41 19.98
C TYR A 529 11.74 5.63 19.02
N LYS A 530 12.15 4.42 19.42
CA LYS A 530 12.97 3.53 18.59
C LYS A 530 12.19 2.83 17.48
N TYR A 531 10.91 2.56 17.72
CA TYR A 531 10.08 1.75 16.83
C TYR A 531 8.79 2.48 16.49
N LEU A 532 8.55 2.72 15.20
CA LEU A 532 7.30 3.28 14.70
C LEU A 532 6.49 2.19 14.00
N LEU A 533 5.22 2.07 14.36
CA LEU A 533 4.30 1.23 13.61
C LEU A 533 3.53 2.09 12.61
N ASP A 534 3.37 1.60 11.38
CA ASP A 534 2.40 2.14 10.43
C ASP A 534 1.33 1.08 10.11
N LEU A 535 0.07 1.52 10.10
CA LEU A 535 -1.06 0.66 9.79
C LEU A 535 -1.96 1.37 8.79
N GLY A 536 -1.86 0.98 7.52
CA GLY A 536 -2.71 1.46 6.45
C GLY A 536 -4.12 0.84 6.46
N LYS A 537 -4.95 1.28 5.51
CA LYS A 537 -6.30 0.73 5.28
C LYS A 537 -6.25 -0.65 4.58
N SER A 538 -5.34 -0.79 3.62
CA SER A 538 -5.14 -1.98 2.79
C SER A 538 -3.77 -2.65 3.00
N THR A 539 -2.94 -2.08 3.89
CA THR A 539 -1.56 -2.48 4.13
C THR A 539 -1.25 -2.43 5.62
N VAL A 540 -0.34 -3.29 6.07
CA VAL A 540 0.24 -3.28 7.42
C VAL A 540 1.75 -3.21 7.22
N GLY A 541 2.45 -2.30 7.91
CA GLY A 541 3.89 -2.14 7.78
C GLY A 541 4.54 -1.66 9.07
N ILE A 542 5.49 -2.42 9.62
CA ILE A 542 6.30 -1.92 10.74
C ILE A 542 7.50 -1.16 10.17
N VAL A 543 7.65 0.12 10.53
CA VAL A 543 8.80 0.93 10.13
C VAL A 543 9.76 1.03 11.31
N VAL A 544 10.83 0.25 11.28
CA VAL A 544 11.92 0.42 12.23
C VAL A 544 12.72 1.66 11.79
N ILE A 545 12.70 2.74 12.59
CA ILE A 545 13.62 3.87 12.37
C ILE A 545 15.02 3.35 12.70
N ALA A 546 15.78 2.99 11.67
CA ALA A 546 17.18 2.66 11.87
C ALA A 546 17.99 3.94 12.06
N ASP A 547 18.79 3.96 13.12
CA ASP A 547 19.80 4.99 13.43
C ASP A 547 20.62 5.40 12.18
N GLU A 548 20.67 6.70 11.90
CA GLU A 548 21.55 7.32 10.89
C GLU A 548 23.00 6.80 10.99
N ARG A 549 23.51 6.44 12.17
CA ARG A 549 24.89 5.90 12.32
C ARG A 549 25.05 4.46 11.86
N ARG A 550 23.96 3.72 11.60
CA ARG A 550 24.00 2.43 10.91
C ARG A 550 24.02 2.64 9.39
N TRP A 551 23.32 3.68 8.92
CA TRP A 551 23.40 4.15 7.53
C TRP A 551 24.78 4.73 7.19
N GLU A 552 25.35 5.62 8.01
CA GLU A 552 26.72 6.15 7.83
C GLU A 552 27.80 5.06 7.93
N ARG A 553 27.55 3.97 8.67
CA ARG A 553 28.47 2.81 8.72
C ARG A 553 28.35 1.90 7.50
N LEU A 554 27.17 1.85 6.88
CA LEU A 554 26.96 1.20 5.59
C LEU A 554 27.55 2.05 4.46
N GLU A 555 27.31 3.36 4.44
CA GLU A 555 27.95 4.31 3.50
C GLU A 555 29.48 4.29 3.62
N ARG A 556 30.04 4.34 4.84
CA ARG A 556 31.51 4.22 5.03
C ARG A 556 32.08 2.86 4.62
N LYS A 557 31.29 1.78 4.68
CA LYS A 557 31.70 0.47 4.16
C LYS A 557 31.62 0.39 2.65
N VAL A 558 30.64 1.04 2.03
CA VAL A 558 30.52 1.16 0.57
C VAL A 558 31.63 2.05 0.01
N GLN A 559 31.95 3.17 0.67
CA GLN A 559 33.01 4.08 0.24
C GLN A 559 34.42 3.53 0.46
N ALA A 560 34.61 2.62 1.43
CA ALA A 560 35.87 1.90 1.63
C ALA A 560 36.12 0.78 0.60
N ILE A 561 35.11 0.39 -0.19
CA ILE A 561 35.25 -0.56 -1.30
C ILE A 561 35.73 0.15 -2.58
N ASP A 562 35.51 1.46 -2.71
CA ASP A 562 35.98 2.27 -3.85
C ASP A 562 37.45 2.74 -3.72
N ASP A 563 38.06 2.59 -2.53
CA ASP A 563 39.45 2.97 -2.24
C ASP A 563 40.45 1.78 -2.29
N TYR A 564 40.09 0.66 -2.92
CA TYR A 564 40.99 -0.49 -3.16
C TYR A 564 41.02 -1.01 -4.60
#